data_AF-A0A852JQ81-F1
#
_entry.id   AF-A0A852JQ81-F1
#
_cell.length_a   1.000
_cell.length_b   1.000
_cell.length_c   1.000
_cell.angle_alpha   90.00
_cell.angle_beta   90.00
_cell.angle_gamma   90.00
#
_symmetry.space_group_name_H-M   'P 1'
#
loop_
_entity.id
_entity.type
_entity.pdbx_description
1 polymer ?
#
loop_
_entity_poly.entity_id
_entity_poly.type
_entity_poly.pdbx_seq_one_letter_code
_entity_poly.pdbx_strand_id
1 'polypeptide(L)'
;VLRVYKAAVQQTLDILFLPEGREFLTSTDAVSRDSADRTIVAWDFQSAAKISNQIFHERYTCPSLSLHPKESVFVAQTNGNYLALFSAQRPYRINKKKRYEGHKVEGFAVGCEFSPDGTLLVTGSSDGKVFFYNYHTSRIIRTLSAHKEACVSATFHPVLPSLLATCDWAGEIKIWQ
;
A
#
# COMPACT_ATOMS: atom_id res chain seq x y z
N VAL A 1 -1.27 28.57 1.54
CA VAL A 1 -0.36 28.61 0.37
C VAL A 1 -0.61 27.34 -0.43
N LEU A 2 -0.99 27.46 -1.71
CA LEU A 2 -1.16 26.32 -2.61
C LEU A 2 0.23 25.93 -3.17
N ARG A 3 0.62 24.66 -3.05
CA ARG A 3 1.80 24.10 -3.73
C ARG A 3 1.35 23.03 -4.71
N VAL A 4 2.01 22.98 -5.86
CA VAL A 4 1.72 22.03 -6.94
C VAL A 4 2.96 21.19 -7.20
N TYR A 5 2.83 19.87 -7.12
CA TYR A 5 3.89 18.91 -7.37
C TYR A 5 3.63 18.28 -8.74
N LYS A 6 4.62 18.29 -9.63
CA LYS A 6 4.46 17.77 -11.01
C LYS A 6 5.56 16.76 -11.33
N ALA A 7 5.15 15.58 -11.75
CA ALA A 7 6.00 14.62 -12.47
C ALA A 7 5.34 14.27 -13.80
N ALA A 8 6.15 13.84 -14.77
CA ALA A 8 5.64 13.23 -16.00
C ALA A 8 5.15 11.79 -15.70
N VAL A 9 3.96 11.71 -15.11
CA VAL A 9 3.20 10.51 -14.75
C VAL A 9 1.76 10.68 -15.24
N GLN A 10 1.05 9.58 -15.55
CA GLN A 10 -0.34 9.69 -16.00
C GLN A 10 -1.29 9.94 -14.83
N GLN A 11 -1.30 9.02 -13.87
CA GLN A 11 -2.19 9.05 -12.72
C GLN A 11 -1.41 8.80 -11.44
N THR A 12 -1.72 9.58 -10.40
CA THR A 12 -1.32 9.28 -9.03
C THR A 12 -2.41 8.42 -8.40
N LEU A 13 -2.02 7.25 -7.90
CA LEU A 13 -2.92 6.26 -7.32
C LEU A 13 -3.10 6.47 -5.82
N ASP A 14 -2.01 6.77 -5.12
CA ASP A 14 -2.02 6.96 -3.66
C ASP A 14 -0.93 7.94 -3.20
N ILE A 15 -1.10 8.50 -2.01
CA ILE A 15 -0.22 9.47 -1.37
C ILE A 15 0.01 9.06 0.09
N LEU A 16 1.28 8.93 0.49
CA LEU A 16 1.67 8.52 1.84
C LEU A 16 2.69 9.50 2.43
N PHE A 17 2.32 10.20 3.51
CA PHE A 17 3.28 11.00 4.28
C PHE A 17 4.20 10.11 5.11
N LEU A 18 5.50 10.45 5.12
CA LEU A 18 6.50 9.73 5.89
C LEU A 18 6.60 10.26 7.34
N PRO A 19 7.10 9.45 8.29
CA PRO A 19 7.41 9.93 9.64
C PRO A 19 8.35 11.13 9.52
N GLU A 20 8.09 12.22 10.24
CA GLU A 20 8.69 13.58 10.14
C GLU A 20 7.93 14.58 9.26
N GLY A 21 7.04 14.14 8.35
CA GLY A 21 6.20 15.04 7.54
C GLY A 21 6.94 15.97 6.56
N ARG A 22 8.27 15.82 6.44
CA ARG A 22 9.09 16.55 5.47
C ARG A 22 9.01 15.96 4.08
N GLU A 23 8.72 14.68 4.01
CA GLU A 23 8.70 13.90 2.77
C GLU A 23 7.37 13.16 2.66
N PHE A 24 6.95 12.94 1.43
CA PHE A 24 5.84 12.04 1.13
C PHE A 24 6.13 11.23 -0.12
N LEU A 25 5.50 10.07 -0.19
CA LEU A 25 5.54 9.16 -1.31
C LEU A 25 4.25 9.28 -2.10
N THR A 26 4.36 9.10 -3.41
CA THR A 26 3.21 8.92 -4.29
C THR A 26 3.39 7.64 -5.06
N SER A 27 2.34 6.82 -5.14
CA SER A 27 2.31 5.76 -6.16
C SER A 27 1.69 6.28 -7.44
N THR A 28 2.21 5.85 -8.59
CA THR A 28 1.75 6.29 -9.89
C THR A 28 1.62 5.12 -10.87
N ASP A 29 0.70 5.28 -11.82
CA ASP A 29 0.61 4.41 -12.98
C ASP A 29 1.65 4.84 -14.04
N ALA A 30 2.48 3.89 -14.48
CA ALA A 30 3.66 4.17 -15.29
C ALA A 30 3.45 3.73 -16.75
N VAL A 31 3.51 4.68 -17.70
CA VAL A 31 3.19 4.42 -19.13
C VAL A 31 4.31 4.71 -20.14
N SER A 32 5.49 5.23 -19.77
CA SER A 32 6.53 5.41 -20.80
C SER A 32 7.19 4.09 -21.20
N ARG A 33 7.59 3.91 -22.47
CA ARG A 33 8.29 2.71 -22.98
C ARG A 33 9.56 2.31 -22.18
N ASP A 34 10.12 3.24 -21.40
CA ASP A 34 11.18 3.02 -20.40
C ASP A 34 10.65 2.90 -18.95
N SER A 35 9.48 2.26 -18.75
CA SER A 35 8.63 2.28 -17.54
C SER A 35 9.21 1.71 -16.25
N ALA A 36 10.47 1.27 -16.22
CA ALA A 36 11.04 0.59 -15.06
C ALA A 36 11.16 1.48 -13.80
N ASP A 37 11.06 2.81 -13.93
CA ASP A 37 11.64 3.73 -12.94
C ASP A 37 10.68 4.79 -12.36
N ARG A 38 9.35 4.54 -12.25
CA ARG A 38 8.42 5.62 -11.79
C ARG A 38 7.23 5.22 -10.91
N THR A 39 7.07 3.96 -10.55
CA THR A 39 5.85 3.50 -9.84
C THR A 39 5.69 4.08 -8.43
N ILE A 40 6.80 4.36 -7.73
CA ILE A 40 6.80 5.07 -6.44
C ILE A 40 7.80 6.23 -6.51
N VAL A 41 7.32 7.42 -6.18
CA VAL A 41 8.09 8.66 -6.22
C VAL A 41 8.10 9.31 -4.84
N ALA A 42 9.27 9.72 -4.37
CA ALA A 42 9.46 10.50 -3.14
C ALA A 42 9.58 11.99 -3.45
N TRP A 43 8.96 12.81 -2.60
CA TRP A 43 8.85 14.25 -2.75
C TRP A 43 9.23 14.96 -1.47
N ASP A 44 9.89 16.10 -1.60
CA ASP A 44 10.11 17.01 -0.50
C ASP A 44 8.91 17.95 -0.37
N PHE A 45 8.27 17.93 0.80
CA PHE A 45 7.03 18.68 1.06
C PHE A 45 7.25 20.20 1.03
N GLN A 46 8.41 20.70 1.46
CA GLN A 46 8.65 22.14 1.55
C GLN A 46 9.00 22.77 0.21
N SER A 47 9.92 22.15 -0.53
CA SER A 47 10.48 22.63 -1.79
C SER A 47 9.71 22.18 -3.03
N ALA A 48 8.82 21.20 -2.89
CA ALA A 48 8.19 20.51 -4.02
C ALA A 48 9.17 19.82 -4.97
N ALA A 49 10.41 19.61 -4.52
CA ALA A 49 11.41 18.88 -5.28
C ALA A 49 11.09 17.38 -5.29
N LYS A 50 11.29 16.76 -6.46
CA LYS A 50 11.30 15.31 -6.59
C LYS A 50 12.61 14.78 -6.02
N ILE A 51 12.53 13.98 -4.95
CA ILE A 51 13.69 13.40 -4.27
C ILE A 51 14.20 12.17 -5.01
N SER A 52 13.29 11.24 -5.33
CA SER A 52 13.61 9.98 -5.99
C SER A 52 12.40 9.48 -6.75
N ASN A 53 12.62 8.81 -7.88
CA ASN A 53 11.60 8.05 -8.60
C ASN A 53 11.99 6.59 -8.85
N GLN A 54 13.20 6.19 -8.43
CA GLN A 54 13.75 4.84 -8.62
C GLN A 54 13.63 4.02 -7.33
N ILE A 55 12.42 3.95 -6.77
CA ILE A 55 12.17 3.26 -5.49
C ILE A 55 11.72 1.82 -5.75
N PHE A 56 10.86 1.63 -6.76
CA PHE A 56 10.33 0.33 -7.12
C PHE A 56 10.56 0.05 -8.60
N HIS A 57 11.39 -0.95 -8.87
CA HIS A 57 11.84 -1.31 -10.22
C HIS A 57 11.06 -2.49 -10.82
N GLU A 58 10.18 -3.09 -10.03
CA GLU A 58 9.34 -4.19 -10.51
C GLU A 58 8.15 -3.54 -11.24
N ARG A 59 7.86 -4.01 -12.46
CA ARG A 59 6.95 -3.34 -13.42
C ARG A 59 5.46 -3.51 -13.06
N TYR A 60 5.13 -3.45 -11.78
CA TYR A 60 3.77 -3.49 -11.27
C TYR A 60 3.38 -2.13 -10.70
N THR A 61 2.16 -1.70 -10.96
CA THR A 61 1.59 -0.53 -10.27
C THR A 61 1.28 -0.89 -8.82
N CYS A 62 1.27 0.13 -7.95
CA CYS A 62 0.98 -0.05 -6.54
C CYS A 62 -0.26 0.80 -6.15
N PRO A 63 -1.48 0.26 -6.22
CA PRO A 63 -2.70 1.02 -5.93
C PRO A 63 -2.77 1.59 -4.51
N SER A 64 -2.03 1.02 -3.54
CA SER A 64 -2.10 1.45 -2.14
C SER A 64 -0.74 1.36 -1.45
N LEU A 65 -0.45 2.36 -0.61
CA LEU A 65 0.71 2.48 0.24
C LEU A 65 0.26 2.60 1.70
N SER A 66 0.92 1.87 2.61
CA SER A 66 0.63 1.93 4.03
C SER A 66 1.91 2.08 4.85
N LEU A 67 1.95 3.05 5.76
CA LEU A 67 3.08 3.28 6.66
C LEU A 67 2.94 2.41 7.91
N HIS A 68 4.03 1.80 8.35
CA HIS A 68 4.04 1.08 9.61
C HIS A 68 3.97 2.08 10.79
N PRO A 69 3.13 1.85 11.82
CA PRO A 69 2.88 2.84 12.88
C PRO A 69 4.07 3.10 13.81
N LYS A 70 4.97 2.12 13.98
CA LYS A 70 6.13 2.20 14.89
C LYS A 70 7.50 2.18 14.19
N GLU A 71 7.70 1.24 13.27
CA GLU A 71 8.93 1.12 12.48
C GLU A 71 8.95 2.07 11.28
N SER A 72 10.15 2.53 10.89
CA SER A 72 10.36 3.43 9.74
C SER A 72 10.36 2.65 8.41
N VAL A 73 9.22 2.03 8.11
CA VAL A 73 8.98 1.22 6.91
C VAL A 73 7.59 1.48 6.37
N PHE A 74 7.39 1.22 5.07
CA PHE A 74 6.08 1.26 4.45
C PHE A 74 5.90 0.03 3.56
N VAL A 75 4.65 -0.32 3.29
CA VAL A 75 4.25 -1.42 2.42
C VAL A 75 3.53 -0.85 1.23
N ALA A 76 3.79 -1.42 0.04
CA ALA A 76 3.05 -1.14 -1.17
C ALA A 76 2.29 -2.40 -1.60
N GLN A 77 0.98 -2.29 -1.75
CA GLN A 77 0.16 -3.32 -2.39
C GLN A 77 0.41 -3.25 -3.89
N THR A 78 0.90 -4.34 -4.48
CA THR A 78 1.19 -4.38 -5.92
C THR A 78 0.06 -5.08 -6.67
N ASN A 79 -0.11 -4.74 -7.95
CA ASN A 79 -0.97 -5.51 -8.85
C ASN A 79 -0.38 -6.88 -9.25
N GLY A 80 0.83 -7.21 -8.77
CA GLY A 80 1.49 -8.48 -8.98
C GLY A 80 1.09 -9.60 -8.01
N ASN A 81 0.01 -9.42 -7.23
CA ASN A 81 -0.48 -10.37 -6.20
C ASN A 81 0.45 -10.51 -4.96
N TYR A 82 1.18 -9.45 -4.63
CA TYR A 82 1.97 -9.40 -3.40
C TYR A 82 2.06 -7.98 -2.83
N LEU A 83 2.37 -7.91 -1.54
CA LEU A 83 2.77 -6.68 -0.88
C LEU A 83 4.29 -6.63 -0.78
N ALA A 84 4.87 -5.50 -1.18
CA ALA A 84 6.30 -5.22 -1.09
C ALA A 84 6.60 -4.34 0.13
N LEU A 85 7.59 -4.70 0.92
CA LEU A 85 8.06 -3.91 2.07
C LEU A 85 9.24 -3.03 1.67
N PHE A 86 9.22 -1.76 2.06
CA PHE A 86 10.26 -0.78 1.80
C PHE A 86 10.69 -0.07 3.08
N SER A 87 11.93 0.41 3.11
CA SER A 87 12.34 1.39 4.12
C SER A 87 11.66 2.73 3.86
N ALA A 88 11.15 3.37 4.91
CA ALA A 88 10.67 4.75 4.85
C ALA A 88 11.82 5.77 4.91
N GLN A 89 13.06 5.31 5.10
CA GLN A 89 14.25 6.15 5.10
C GLN A 89 14.96 6.03 3.76
N ARG A 90 15.63 7.11 3.35
CA ARG A 90 16.47 7.11 2.15
C ARG A 90 17.53 5.98 2.24
N PRO A 91 17.75 5.21 1.17
CA PRO A 91 17.26 5.42 -0.20
C PRO A 91 15.99 4.61 -0.54
N TYR A 92 15.09 4.43 0.42
CA TYR A 92 13.78 3.76 0.29
C TYR A 92 13.87 2.33 -0.26
N ARG A 93 14.86 1.56 0.21
CA ARG A 93 15.15 0.25 -0.36
C ARG A 93 14.01 -0.74 -0.12
N ILE A 94 13.65 -1.47 -1.17
CA ILE A 94 12.78 -2.66 -1.07
C ILE A 94 13.50 -3.81 -0.33
N ASN A 95 12.78 -4.48 0.56
CA ASN A 95 13.22 -5.72 1.18
C ASN A 95 12.88 -6.92 0.29
N LYS A 96 13.82 -7.35 -0.53
CA LYS A 96 13.63 -8.49 -1.46
C LYS A 96 13.37 -9.84 -0.77
N LYS A 97 13.71 -9.98 0.51
CA LYS A 97 13.51 -11.23 1.26
C LYS A 97 12.12 -11.33 1.86
N LYS A 98 11.37 -10.23 1.91
CA LYS A 98 10.14 -10.12 2.67
C LYS A 98 9.01 -9.60 1.77
N ARG A 99 8.13 -10.52 1.39
CA ARG A 99 6.95 -10.27 0.57
C ARG A 99 5.76 -10.99 1.19
N TYR A 100 4.58 -10.40 1.06
CA TYR A 100 3.35 -11.01 1.53
C TYR A 100 2.54 -11.43 0.31
N GLU A 101 2.52 -12.73 0.06
CA GLU A 101 1.97 -13.33 -1.17
C GLU A 101 0.75 -14.21 -0.84
N GLY A 102 0.02 -14.66 -1.86
CA GLY A 102 -1.07 -15.63 -1.73
C GLY A 102 -2.48 -15.04 -1.83
N HIS A 103 -2.63 -13.71 -1.70
CA HIS A 103 -3.87 -13.01 -2.08
C HIS A 103 -3.88 -12.74 -3.59
N LYS A 104 -5.05 -12.45 -4.16
CA LYS A 104 -5.20 -12.15 -5.59
C LYS A 104 -5.77 -10.76 -5.77
N VAL A 105 -5.25 -10.02 -6.74
CA VAL A 105 -5.67 -8.64 -7.03
C VAL A 105 -6.39 -8.56 -8.37
N GLU A 106 -5.93 -9.31 -9.38
CA GLU A 106 -6.60 -9.45 -10.70
C GLU A 106 -7.02 -8.12 -11.36
N GLY A 107 -6.23 -7.05 -11.14
CA GLY A 107 -6.46 -5.73 -11.72
C GLY A 107 -7.34 -4.80 -10.90
N PHE A 108 -7.90 -5.25 -9.77
CA PHE A 108 -8.61 -4.38 -8.84
C PHE A 108 -7.64 -3.50 -8.05
N ALA A 109 -8.04 -2.26 -7.75
CA ALA A 109 -7.28 -1.37 -6.88
C ALA A 109 -7.51 -1.77 -5.41
N VAL A 110 -6.81 -2.80 -4.97
CA VAL A 110 -6.93 -3.32 -3.60
C VAL A 110 -6.06 -2.49 -2.64
N GLY A 111 -6.63 -2.13 -1.51
CA GLY A 111 -5.97 -1.41 -0.41
C GLY A 111 -5.23 -2.33 0.54
N CYS A 112 -4.25 -1.78 1.26
CA CYS A 112 -3.60 -2.45 2.37
C CYS A 112 -3.45 -1.55 3.60
N GLU A 113 -3.47 -2.15 4.78
CA GLU A 113 -3.35 -1.40 6.03
C GLU A 113 -2.59 -2.17 7.11
N PHE A 114 -1.80 -1.47 7.88
CA PHE A 114 -1.23 -1.98 9.13
C PHE A 114 -2.25 -1.91 10.26
N SER A 115 -2.23 -2.91 11.14
CA SER A 115 -2.92 -2.78 12.42
C SER A 115 -2.30 -1.65 13.26
N PRO A 116 -3.06 -0.99 14.15
CA PRO A 116 -2.55 0.11 14.97
C PRO A 116 -1.34 -0.27 15.84
N ASP A 117 -1.22 -1.55 16.21
CA ASP A 117 -0.09 -2.08 16.96
C ASP A 117 1.14 -2.42 16.08
N GLY A 118 0.98 -2.44 14.75
CA GLY A 118 2.01 -2.76 13.74
C GLY A 118 2.25 -4.25 13.54
N THR A 119 1.53 -5.14 14.22
CA THR A 119 1.83 -6.58 14.20
C THR A 119 1.21 -7.30 13.01
N LEU A 120 0.13 -6.75 12.45
CA LEU A 120 -0.64 -7.31 11.36
C LEU A 120 -0.63 -6.39 10.14
N LEU A 121 -0.71 -7.03 8.99
CA LEU A 121 -1.02 -6.40 7.71
C LEU A 121 -2.31 -7.00 7.18
N VAL A 122 -3.21 -6.16 6.72
CA VAL A 122 -4.46 -6.58 6.09
C VAL A 122 -4.49 -6.12 4.65
N THR A 123 -5.05 -6.96 3.78
CA THR A 123 -5.30 -6.62 2.37
C THR A 123 -6.56 -7.32 1.90
N GLY A 124 -7.26 -6.69 0.95
CA GLY A 124 -8.38 -7.29 0.25
C GLY A 124 -7.93 -8.28 -0.83
N SER A 125 -8.89 -8.75 -1.62
CA SER A 125 -8.64 -9.69 -2.71
C SER A 125 -9.76 -9.63 -3.74
N SER A 126 -9.43 -9.96 -4.99
CA SER A 126 -10.39 -10.03 -6.10
C SER A 126 -11.48 -11.07 -5.89
N ASP A 127 -11.21 -12.10 -5.07
CA ASP A 127 -12.17 -13.15 -4.72
C ASP A 127 -13.03 -12.83 -3.49
N GLY A 128 -13.08 -11.56 -3.07
CA GLY A 128 -13.90 -11.09 -1.95
C GLY A 128 -13.39 -11.48 -0.56
N LYS A 129 -12.18 -12.04 -0.50
CA LYS A 129 -11.53 -12.37 0.78
C LYS A 129 -10.69 -11.23 1.30
N VAL A 130 -10.48 -11.26 2.61
CA VAL A 130 -9.53 -10.41 3.32
C VAL A 130 -8.44 -11.30 3.91
N PHE A 131 -7.20 -10.94 3.62
CA PHE A 131 -6.02 -11.66 4.07
C PHE A 131 -5.35 -10.90 5.19
N PHE A 132 -5.07 -11.62 6.27
CA PHE A 132 -4.30 -11.12 7.40
C PHE A 132 -2.93 -11.78 7.38
N TYR A 133 -1.91 -10.96 7.37
CA TYR A 133 -0.53 -11.35 7.43
C TYR A 133 0.06 -10.99 8.79
N ASN A 134 0.87 -11.88 9.33
CA ASN A 134 1.76 -11.50 10.41
C ASN A 134 2.90 -10.68 9.81
N TYR A 135 3.04 -9.42 10.26
CA TYR A 135 4.04 -8.49 9.74
C TYR A 135 5.44 -9.10 9.83
N HIS A 136 5.87 -9.65 10.97
CA HIS A 136 7.25 -10.13 11.13
C HIS A 136 7.59 -11.36 10.28
N THR A 137 6.69 -12.32 10.21
CA THR A 137 6.94 -13.62 9.54
C THR A 137 6.53 -13.66 8.08
N SER A 138 5.76 -12.66 7.61
CA SER A 138 5.20 -12.59 6.24
C SER A 138 4.26 -13.74 5.87
N ARG A 139 3.77 -14.47 6.87
CA ARG A 139 2.84 -15.58 6.67
C ARG A 139 1.41 -15.10 6.80
N ILE A 140 0.53 -15.69 6.00
CA ILE A 140 -0.92 -15.59 6.19
C ILE A 140 -1.25 -16.26 7.52
N ILE A 141 -1.85 -15.52 8.43
CA ILE A 141 -2.34 -16.04 9.72
C ILE A 141 -3.83 -16.33 9.69
N ARG A 142 -4.58 -15.59 8.86
CA ARG A 142 -6.02 -15.72 8.75
C ARG A 142 -6.48 -15.25 7.37
N THR A 143 -7.51 -15.92 6.87
CA THR A 143 -8.26 -15.48 5.70
C THR A 143 -9.72 -15.41 6.08
N LEU A 144 -10.38 -14.33 5.69
CA LEU A 144 -11.78 -14.05 5.99
C LEU A 144 -12.55 -13.91 4.68
N SER A 145 -13.54 -14.76 4.46
CA SER A 145 -14.46 -14.62 3.33
C SER A 145 -15.48 -13.53 3.64
N ALA A 146 -15.13 -12.28 3.31
CA ALA A 146 -15.92 -11.11 3.69
C ALA A 146 -17.06 -10.84 2.72
N HIS A 147 -16.79 -10.95 1.41
CA HIS A 147 -17.66 -10.44 0.36
C HIS A 147 -17.80 -11.42 -0.80
N LYS A 148 -18.83 -11.23 -1.63
CA LYS A 148 -19.03 -12.01 -2.87
C LYS A 148 -18.27 -11.38 -4.04
N GLU A 149 -18.20 -10.06 -4.07
CA GLU A 149 -17.41 -9.28 -5.02
C GLU A 149 -16.03 -8.96 -4.47
N ALA A 150 -15.14 -8.43 -5.32
CA ALA A 150 -13.78 -8.07 -4.96
C ALA A 150 -13.75 -7.15 -3.73
N CYS A 151 -13.02 -7.57 -2.68
CA CYS A 151 -12.81 -6.75 -1.49
C CYS A 151 -11.73 -5.73 -1.79
N VAL A 152 -12.10 -4.45 -1.87
CA VAL A 152 -11.21 -3.38 -2.32
C VAL A 152 -10.49 -2.68 -1.17
N SER A 153 -11.06 -2.66 0.03
CA SER A 153 -10.39 -2.06 1.18
C SER A 153 -10.77 -2.77 2.47
N ALA A 154 -9.85 -2.73 3.42
CA ALA A 154 -10.01 -3.22 4.77
C ALA A 154 -9.24 -2.30 5.72
N THR A 155 -9.90 -1.78 6.75
CA THR A 155 -9.34 -0.79 7.68
C THR A 155 -9.60 -1.18 9.12
N PHE A 156 -8.59 -1.03 9.96
CA PHE A 156 -8.71 -1.31 11.39
C PHE A 156 -9.35 -0.13 12.11
N HIS A 157 -10.12 -0.41 13.15
CA HIS A 157 -10.57 0.68 14.01
C HIS A 157 -9.36 1.29 14.74
N PRO A 158 -9.20 2.63 14.75
CA PRO A 158 -8.01 3.29 15.30
C PRO A 158 -7.87 3.22 16.83
N VAL A 159 -8.80 2.58 17.54
CA VAL A 159 -8.92 2.63 19.01
C VAL A 159 -9.32 1.28 19.57
N LEU A 160 -10.41 0.71 19.06
CA LEU A 160 -10.91 -0.58 19.51
C LEU A 160 -10.08 -1.70 18.86
N PRO A 161 -9.34 -2.49 19.66
CA PRO A 161 -8.65 -3.65 19.12
C PRO A 161 -9.67 -4.66 18.58
N SER A 162 -9.27 -5.39 17.54
CA SER A 162 -10.06 -6.45 16.89
C SER A 162 -11.25 -6.01 16.03
N LEU A 163 -11.58 -4.72 15.96
CA LEU A 163 -12.60 -4.24 15.04
C LEU A 163 -12.00 -3.92 13.66
N LEU A 164 -12.60 -4.44 12.60
CA LEU A 164 -12.20 -4.23 11.21
C LEU A 164 -13.42 -3.83 10.37
N ALA A 165 -13.28 -2.82 9.52
CA ALA A 165 -14.25 -2.49 8.48
C ALA A 165 -13.73 -2.95 7.11
N THR A 166 -14.57 -3.55 6.29
CA THR A 166 -14.21 -4.02 4.94
C THR A 166 -15.24 -3.53 3.94
N CYS A 167 -14.83 -3.20 2.72
CA CYS A 167 -15.75 -2.85 1.65
C CYS A 167 -15.44 -3.61 0.36
N ASP A 168 -16.47 -3.87 -0.44
CA ASP A 168 -16.36 -4.51 -1.73
C ASP A 168 -16.59 -3.57 -2.91
N TRP A 169 -16.39 -4.08 -4.12
CA TRP A 169 -16.61 -3.36 -5.37
C TRP A 169 -18.08 -3.01 -5.64
N ALA A 170 -19.03 -3.75 -5.06
CA ALA A 170 -20.45 -3.45 -5.16
C ALA A 170 -20.92 -2.36 -4.19
N GLY A 171 -20.04 -1.92 -3.27
CA GLY A 171 -20.34 -0.89 -2.27
C GLY A 171 -20.89 -1.43 -0.96
N GLU A 172 -20.88 -2.75 -0.73
CA GLU A 172 -21.22 -3.36 0.55
C GLU A 172 -20.11 -3.11 1.56
N ILE A 173 -20.48 -2.63 2.75
CA ILE A 173 -19.56 -2.40 3.87
C ILE A 173 -19.93 -3.38 4.98
N LYS A 174 -18.94 -4.10 5.51
CA LYS A 174 -19.10 -5.00 6.66
C LYS A 174 -18.17 -4.60 7.78
N ILE A 175 -18.67 -4.65 9.01
CA ILE A 175 -17.91 -4.43 10.23
C ILE A 175 -17.77 -5.77 10.95
N TRP A 176 -16.55 -6.10 11.34
CA TRP A 176 -16.17 -7.35 11.97
C TRP A 176 -15.65 -7.05 13.38
N GLN A 177 -16.07 -7.86 14.35
CA GLN A 177 -15.70 -7.79 15.76
C GLN A 177 -15.24 -9.16 16.26
#